data_AF-A0A7V2KTE8-F1
#
_entry.id   AF-A0A7V2KTE8-F1
#
_cell.length_a   1.000
_cell.length_b   1.000
_cell.length_c   1.000
_cell.angle_alpha   90.00
_cell.angle_beta   90.00
_cell.angle_gamma   90.00
#
_symmetry.space_group_name_H-M   'P 1'
#
loop_
_entity.id
_entity.type
_entity.pdbx_description
1 polymer ?
#
loop_
_entity_poly.entity_id
_entity_poly.type
_entity_poly.pdbx_seq_one_letter_code
_entity_poly.pdbx_strand_id
1 'polypeptide(L)'
;MKYLLSLLILLNIADGVITHFVVKLGLGSEGNPFLLGLVGEPGFIILKVVGALVSAFILWDIHRRHPRLAFFSTSICVAFYVGVVTWNSTVFLL
;
A
#
# COMPACT_ATOMS: atom_id res chain seq x y z
N MET A 1 -13.40 0.90 -12.42
CA MET A 1 -12.17 0.15 -12.06
C MET A 1 -10.90 0.96 -12.14
N LYS A 2 -10.63 1.66 -13.25
CA LYS A 2 -9.41 2.48 -13.40
C LYS A 2 -9.14 3.40 -12.20
N TYR A 3 -10.14 4.15 -11.73
CA TYR A 3 -10.02 5.01 -10.55
C TYR A 3 -9.70 4.25 -9.25
N LEU A 4 -10.34 3.11 -9.00
CA LEU A 4 -10.09 2.29 -7.81
C LEU A 4 -8.69 1.67 -7.82
N LEU A 5 -8.22 1.21 -8.99
CA LEU A 5 -6.87 0.71 -9.19
C LEU A 5 -5.82 1.81 -8.97
N SER A 6 -6.03 2.99 -9.59
CA SER A 6 -5.16 4.15 -9.37
C SER A 6 -5.13 4.56 -7.91
N LEU A 7 -6.29 4.58 -7.24
CA LEU A 7 -6.38 4.90 -5.82
C LEU A 7 -5.65 3.87 -4.95
N LEU A 8 -5.81 2.57 -5.24
CA LEU A 8 -5.11 1.51 -4.52
C LEU A 8 -3.59 1.61 -4.66
N ILE A 9 -3.11 1.92 -5.87
CA ILE A 9 -1.68 2.15 -6.12
C ILE A 9 -1.20 3.37 -5.32
N LEU A 10 -1.91 4.49 -5.39
CA LEU A 10 -1.54 5.71 -4.67
C LEU A 10 -1.53 5.49 -3.16
N LEU A 11 -2.51 4.76 -2.60
CA LEU A 11 -2.55 4.43 -1.18
C LEU A 11 -1.38 3.55 -0.75
N ASN A 12 -0.99 2.57 -1.57
CA ASN A 12 0.20 1.73 -1.29
C ASN A 12 1.50 2.53 -1.30
N ILE A 13 1.64 3.45 -2.25
CA ILE A 13 2.81 4.32 -2.34
C ILE A 13 2.82 5.28 -1.14
N ALA A 14 1.69 5.91 -0.82
CA ALA A 14 1.56 6.79 0.34
C ALA A 14 1.90 6.07 1.64
N ASP A 15 1.37 4.86 1.84
CA ASP A 15 1.69 4.01 2.97
C ASP A 15 3.20 3.75 3.08
N GLY A 16 3.83 3.31 1.98
CA GLY A 16 5.28 3.07 1.96
C GLY A 16 6.12 4.33 2.26
N VAL A 17 5.70 5.49 1.75
CA VAL A 17 6.38 6.77 2.03
C VAL A 17 6.22 7.15 3.49
N ILE A 18 5.01 7.09 4.04
CA ILE A 18 4.75 7.45 5.44
C ILE A 18 5.51 6.50 6.37
N THR A 19 5.42 5.19 6.16
CA THR A 19 6.16 4.21 6.98
C THR A 19 7.67 4.43 6.92
N HIS A 20 8.22 4.73 5.73
CA HIS A 20 9.64 5.05 5.59
C HIS A 20 10.03 6.24 6.47
N PHE A 21 9.22 7.30 6.49
CA PHE A 21 9.49 8.46 7.34
C PHE A 21 9.26 8.20 8.83
N VAL A 22 8.19 7.50 9.21
CA VAL A 22 7.89 7.12 10.60
C VAL A 22 9.06 6.36 11.22
N VAL A 23 9.59 5.35 10.50
CA VAL A 23 10.70 4.55 11.04
C VAL A 23 12.03 5.30 10.96
N LYS A 24 12.27 6.08 9.89
CA LYS A 24 13.50 6.89 9.79
C LYS A 24 13.59 7.97 10.87
N LEU A 25 12.47 8.51 11.32
CA LEU A 25 12.40 9.46 12.43
C LEU A 25 12.34 8.79 13.81
N GLY A 26 12.31 7.46 13.88
CA GLY A 26 12.24 6.71 15.14
C GLY A 26 10.88 6.79 15.86
N LEU A 27 9.83 7.23 15.16
CA LEU A 27 8.47 7.39 15.71
C LEU A 27 7.70 6.06 15.82
N GLY A 28 8.21 5.00 15.19
CA GLY A 28 7.63 3.67 15.25
C GLY A 28 8.57 2.61 14.71
N SER A 29 8.18 1.33 14.88
CA SER A 29 8.86 0.19 14.28
C SER A 29 7.95 -0.49 13.27
N GLU A 30 8.51 -1.03 12.20
CA GLU A 30 7.74 -1.86 11.29
C GLU A 30 7.40 -3.21 11.93
N GLY A 31 6.12 -3.56 11.87
CA GLY A 31 5.59 -4.78 12.48
C GLY A 31 5.81 -6.01 11.60
N ASN A 32 6.12 -5.82 10.32
CA ASN A 32 6.37 -6.92 9.40
C ASN A 32 7.84 -7.40 9.49
N PRO A 33 8.12 -8.61 10.02
CA PRO A 33 9.49 -9.10 10.22
C PRO A 33 10.26 -9.25 8.90
N PHE A 34 9.60 -9.47 7.77
CA PHE A 34 10.25 -9.54 6.46
C PHE A 34 10.69 -8.17 5.93
N LEU A 35 10.03 -7.10 6.37
CA LEU A 35 10.33 -5.74 5.93
C LEU A 35 11.26 -5.02 6.90
N LEU A 36 11.41 -5.52 8.13
CA LEU A 36 12.16 -4.88 9.21
C LEU A 36 13.61 -4.51 8.82
N GLY A 37 14.27 -5.33 8.00
CA GLY A 37 15.63 -5.07 7.49
C GLY A 37 15.71 -4.19 6.23
N LEU A 38 14.58 -3.91 5.57
CA LEU A 38 14.50 -3.03 4.40
C LEU A 38 13.92 -1.66 4.75
N VAL A 39 13.23 -1.55 5.87
CA VAL A 39 12.54 -0.32 6.28
C VAL A 39 13.55 0.77 6.62
N GLY A 40 13.37 1.95 6.00
CA GLY A 40 14.35 3.05 6.04
C GLY A 40 15.35 3.06 4.88
N GLU A 41 15.44 1.98 4.10
CA GLU A 41 16.20 1.92 2.85
C GLU A 41 15.29 2.30 1.66
N PRO A 42 15.86 2.83 0.56
CA PRO A 42 15.10 3.10 -0.68
C PRO A 42 14.50 1.81 -1.27
N GLY A 43 15.09 0.64 -0.98
CA GLY A 43 14.59 -0.67 -1.40
C GLY A 43 13.16 -0.98 -0.91
N PHE A 44 12.77 -0.47 0.27
CA PHE A 44 11.40 -0.64 0.78
C PHE A 44 10.35 0.04 -0.09
N ILE A 45 10.62 1.29 -0.51
CA ILE A 45 9.71 2.04 -1.38
C ILE A 45 9.62 1.37 -2.75
N ILE A 46 10.76 0.92 -3.30
CA ILE A 46 10.78 0.20 -4.58
C ILE A 46 9.94 -1.07 -4.50
N LEU A 47 10.08 -1.86 -3.43
CA LEU A 47 9.32 -3.09 -3.23
C LEU A 47 7.82 -2.82 -3.10
N LYS A 48 7.41 -1.76 -2.37
CA LYS A 48 6.00 -1.35 -2.29
C LYS A 48 5.45 -0.89 -3.64
N VAL A 49 6.20 -0.11 -4.40
CA VAL A 49 5.79 0.37 -5.74
C VAL A 49 5.63 -0.81 -6.69
N VAL A 50 6.62 -1.70 -6.78
CA VAL A 50 6.57 -2.88 -7.65
C VAL A 50 5.44 -3.82 -7.22
N GLY A 51 5.29 -4.08 -5.92
CA GLY A 51 4.20 -4.90 -5.39
C GLY A 51 2.82 -4.33 -5.70
N ALA A 52 2.64 -3.01 -5.60
CA ALA A 52 1.40 -2.33 -5.94
C ALA A 52 1.08 -2.42 -7.44
N LEU A 53 2.09 -2.26 -8.31
CA LEU A 53 1.92 -2.40 -9.76
C LEU A 53 1.57 -3.84 -10.16
N VAL A 54 2.24 -4.84 -9.58
CA VAL A 54 1.94 -6.26 -9.82
C VAL A 54 0.53 -6.59 -9.35
N SER A 55 0.15 -6.14 -8.15
CA SER A 55 -1.21 -6.33 -7.62
C SER A 55 -2.25 -5.69 -8.55
N ALA A 56 -2.00 -4.45 -8.99
CA ALA A 56 -2.87 -3.75 -9.93
C ALA A 56 -2.99 -4.50 -11.28
N PHE A 57 -1.91 -5.09 -11.78
CA PHE A 57 -1.92 -5.89 -12.99
C PHE A 57 -2.75 -7.17 -12.84
N ILE A 58 -2.60 -7.89 -11.71
CA ILE A 58 -3.40 -9.08 -11.41
C ILE A 58 -4.88 -8.73 -11.31
N LEU A 59 -5.22 -7.67 -10.57
CA LEU A 59 -6.60 -7.18 -10.44
C LEU A 59 -7.20 -6.74 -11.78
N TRP A 60 -6.37 -6.17 -12.65
CA TRP A 60 -6.77 -5.82 -14.02
C TRP A 60 -7.07 -7.07 -14.87
N ASP A 61 -6.25 -8.12 -14.79
CA ASP A 61 -6.50 -9.39 -15.48
C ASP A 61 -7.80 -10.07 -14.97
N ILE A 62 -7.98 -10.12 -13.65
CA ILE A 62 -9.22 -10.63 -13.03
C ILE A 62 -10.43 -9.81 -13.49
N HIS A 63 -10.29 -8.48 -13.58
CA HIS A 63 -11.38 -7.61 -14.04
C HIS A 63 -11.82 -7.91 -15.47
N ARG A 64 -10.91 -8.34 -16.36
CA ARG A 64 -11.26 -8.74 -17.74
C ARG A 64 -12.16 -9.98 -17.78
N ARG A 65 -11.97 -10.93 -16.85
CA ARG A 65 -12.74 -12.19 -16.81
C ARG A 65 -13.98 -12.09 -15.93
N HIS A 66 -13.87 -11.44 -14.77
CA HIS A 66 -14.92 -11.34 -13.75
C HIS A 66 -15.01 -9.93 -13.14
N PRO A 67 -15.71 -8.99 -13.81
CA PRO A 67 -15.65 -7.57 -13.45
C PRO A 67 -16.26 -7.25 -12.07
N ARG A 68 -17.31 -7.96 -11.65
CA ARG A 68 -17.98 -7.75 -10.35
C ARG A 68 -17.09 -8.20 -9.18
N LEU A 69 -16.40 -9.32 -9.34
CA LEU A 69 -15.55 -9.91 -8.31
C LEU A 69 -14.30 -9.06 -8.09
N ALA A 70 -13.69 -8.60 -9.19
CA ALA A 70 -12.60 -7.63 -9.12
C ALA A 70 -13.03 -6.36 -8.37
N PHE A 71 -14.22 -5.82 -8.69
CA PHE A 71 -14.73 -4.59 -8.06
C PHE A 71 -14.86 -4.70 -6.54
N PHE A 72 -15.45 -5.80 -6.07
CA PHE A 72 -15.62 -6.04 -4.65
C PHE A 72 -14.28 -6.20 -3.94
N SER A 73 -13.38 -7.01 -4.52
CA SER A 73 -12.03 -7.22 -3.97
C SER A 73 -11.22 -5.93 -3.89
N THR A 74 -11.15 -5.15 -4.98
CA THR A 74 -10.43 -3.86 -4.97
C THR A 74 -11.01 -2.89 -3.94
N SER A 75 -12.33 -2.84 -3.79
CA SER A 75 -12.97 -1.93 -2.84
C SER A 75 -12.61 -2.28 -1.39
N ILE A 76 -12.59 -3.56 -1.04
CA ILE A 76 -12.12 -4.02 0.28
C ILE A 76 -10.66 -3.66 0.49
N CYS A 77 -9.79 -3.92 -0.49
CA CYS A 77 -8.37 -3.57 -0.41
C CYS A 77 -8.17 -2.06 -0.23
N VAL A 78 -8.91 -1.23 -0.97
CA VAL A 78 -8.86 0.23 -0.83
C VAL A 78 -9.29 0.65 0.57
N ALA A 79 -10.43 0.16 1.07
CA ALA A 79 -10.91 0.51 2.41
C ALA A 79 -9.88 0.14 3.50
N PHE A 80 -9.27 -1.03 3.39
CA PHE A 80 -8.21 -1.47 4.29
C PHE A 80 -7.00 -0.53 4.22
N TYR A 81 -6.51 -0.22 3.01
CA TYR A 81 -5.34 0.65 2.84
C TYR A 81 -5.60 2.10 3.26
N VAL A 82 -6.83 2.62 3.10
CA VAL A 82 -7.21 3.93 3.66
C VAL A 82 -7.06 3.92 5.19
N GLY A 83 -7.52 2.85 5.86
CA GLY A 83 -7.35 2.69 7.31
C GLY A 83 -5.87 2.69 7.72
N VAL A 84 -5.04 1.90 7.03
CA VAL A 84 -3.59 1.81 7.29
C VAL A 84 -2.90 3.16 7.08
N VAL A 85 -3.15 3.84 5.95
CA VAL A 85 -2.56 5.16 5.66
C VAL A 85 -2.99 6.19 6.68
N THR A 86 -4.27 6.18 7.08
CA THR A 86 -4.78 7.11 8.10
C THR A 86 -4.10 6.87 9.44
N TRP A 87 -3.99 5.61 9.87
CA TRP A 87 -3.28 5.24 11.09
C TRP A 87 -1.81 5.66 11.05
N ASN A 88 -1.09 5.32 9.98
CA ASN A 88 0.31 5.70 9.82
C ASN A 88 0.50 7.22 9.78
N SER A 89 -0.44 7.95 9.17
CA SER A 89 -0.43 9.42 9.18
C SER A 89 -0.64 9.98 10.59
N THR A 90 -1.54 9.38 11.39
CA THR A 90 -1.72 9.81 12.79
C THR A 90 -0.48 9.55 13.64
N VAL A 91 0.21 8.41 13.46
CA VAL A 91 1.47 8.10 14.14
C VAL A 91 2.60 9.03 13.69
N PHE A 92 2.58 9.48 12.42
CA PHE A 92 3.57 10.41 11.92
C PHE A 92 3.39 11.85 12.43
N LEU A 93 2.14 12.26 12.68
CA LEU A 93 1.79 13.63 13.06
C LEU A 93 1.70 13.88 14.59
N LEU A 94 1.50 12.82 15.38
CA LEU A 94 1.42 12.87 16.85
C LEU A 94 2.76 12.49 17.47
#